data_AF-A0A4Q3FFW6-F1
#
_entry.id   AF-A0A4Q3FFW6-F1
#
_cell.length_a   1.000
_cell.length_b   1.000
_cell.length_c   1.000
_cell.angle_alpha   90.00
_cell.angle_beta   90.00
_cell.angle_gamma   90.00
#
_symmetry.space_group_name_H-M   'P 1'
#
loop_
_entity.id
_entity.type
_entity.pdbx_description
1 polymer ?
#
loop_
_entity_poly.entity_id
_entity_poly.type
_entity_poly.pdbx_seq_one_letter_code
_entity_poly.pdbx_strand_id
1 'polypeptide(L)'
;MDGTTATLFRSDNLLVKAVRRPGEDCVVTFDSFTDDPNLDRPTFGEAVLAQAGIPAIHVVNRRNTWYQEPEWRGMVAAIAAATVPYRHVLAYGSSMGGYAALRFGSMIGATSALAISPQYSLHPGKADFDTRWANAVRGNRWQPELAGPLPADLPAVIVYDSAHALDRRHIDLIALEMGVRRIALPFSGHPSGGYLAECGLLRPLVLGALAGAMDYTALTLAARRHRSNSASYFAALACSAGRRNPERGVTFARRALDLNPTAHFTWVTQAEQLRFAGRTEEALSALERAVALTDDHPAMLRVWSNALHDAGRFEEAAIILARALATAGSATWRDRLHLARCRVRGRVARLRTVFRR
;
A
#
# COMPACT_ATOMS: atom_id res chain seq x y z
N MET A 1 -8.28 23.43 18.78
CA MET A 1 -7.07 23.58 19.61
C MET A 1 -6.01 22.67 19.03
N ASP A 2 -4.98 23.25 18.43
CA ASP A 2 -3.89 22.53 17.80
C ASP A 2 -3.05 21.86 18.90
N GLY A 3 -2.93 20.54 18.84
CA GLY A 3 -2.11 19.79 19.79
C GLY A 3 -0.64 20.14 19.61
N THR A 4 0.13 20.19 20.69
CA THR A 4 1.58 20.43 20.59
C THR A 4 2.26 19.19 20.01
N THR A 5 2.94 19.35 18.87
CA THR A 5 3.74 18.30 18.26
C THR A 5 5.14 18.29 18.87
N ALA A 6 5.60 17.12 19.32
CA ALA A 6 6.93 16.90 19.87
C ALA A 6 7.64 15.74 19.17
N THR A 7 8.94 15.89 18.88
CA THR A 7 9.77 14.78 18.40
C THR A 7 10.20 13.91 19.58
N LEU A 8 9.81 12.64 19.58
CA LEU A 8 10.20 11.67 20.62
C LEU A 8 11.49 10.93 20.29
N PHE A 9 11.75 10.71 19.00
CA PHE A 9 12.91 9.98 18.50
C PHE A 9 13.21 10.40 17.07
N ARG A 10 14.48 10.57 16.70
CA ARG A 10 14.90 10.81 15.32
C ARG A 10 16.25 10.16 15.05
N SER A 11 16.35 9.50 13.90
CA SER A 11 17.57 9.00 13.29
C SER A 11 17.62 9.42 11.81
N ASP A 12 18.60 8.91 11.07
CA ASP A 12 18.67 9.08 9.62
C ASP A 12 17.52 8.41 8.87
N ASN A 13 16.90 7.37 9.45
CA ASN A 13 15.87 6.57 8.77
C ASN A 13 14.52 6.51 9.46
N LEU A 14 14.42 6.89 10.74
CA LEU A 14 13.19 6.84 11.51
C LEU A 14 12.93 8.16 12.22
N LEU A 15 11.66 8.54 12.29
CA LEU A 15 11.19 9.67 13.08
C LEU A 15 9.92 9.27 13.83
N VAL A 16 9.86 9.61 15.11
CA VAL A 16 8.68 9.45 15.96
C VAL A 16 8.21 10.83 16.39
N LYS A 17 7.00 11.20 15.96
CA LYS A 17 6.34 12.47 16.33
C LYS A 17 5.17 12.16 17.25
N ALA A 18 5.02 12.89 18.36
CA ALA A 18 3.86 12.82 19.22
C ALA A 18 3.02 14.08 19.09
N VAL A 19 1.73 13.92 18.86
CA VAL A 19 0.72 14.99 18.91
C VAL A 19 -0.02 14.84 20.24
N ARG A 20 0.29 15.72 21.19
CA ARG A 20 -0.30 15.67 22.53
C ARG A 20 -1.69 16.30 22.54
N ARG A 21 -2.66 15.57 23.11
CA ARG A 21 -4.04 16.02 23.35
C ARG A 21 -4.53 15.43 24.68
N PRO A 22 -5.57 16.00 25.32
CA PRO A 22 -6.23 15.35 26.45
C PRO A 22 -6.89 14.04 26.03
N GLY A 23 -6.85 13.01 26.88
CA GLY A 23 -7.49 11.73 26.65
C GLY A 23 -6.80 10.60 27.38
N GLU A 24 -7.54 9.52 27.65
CA GLU A 24 -6.99 8.28 28.23
C GLU A 24 -6.49 7.32 27.15
N ASP A 25 -6.82 7.58 25.88
CA ASP A 25 -6.54 6.69 24.76
C ASP A 25 -5.53 7.31 23.79
N CYS A 26 -4.71 6.48 23.16
CA CYS A 26 -3.71 6.91 22.18
C CYS A 26 -3.65 5.97 20.98
N VAL A 27 -3.36 6.53 19.81
CA VAL A 27 -3.10 5.75 18.59
C VAL A 27 -1.64 5.89 18.20
N VAL A 28 -0.95 4.76 18.07
CA VAL A 28 0.42 4.71 17.50
C VAL A 28 0.32 4.28 16.05
N THR A 29 0.66 5.16 15.12
CA THR A 29 0.58 4.88 13.69
C THR A 29 1.93 4.50 13.11
N PHE A 30 1.95 3.52 12.22
CA PHE A 30 3.12 3.14 11.44
C PHE A 30 2.87 3.43 9.96
N ASP A 31 3.78 4.20 9.38
CA ASP A 31 3.76 4.51 7.96
C ASP A 31 3.77 3.26 7.07
N SER A 32 3.09 3.40 5.94
CA SER A 32 3.07 2.40 4.88
C SER A 32 4.27 2.55 3.96
N PHE A 33 4.36 1.67 2.95
CA PHE A 33 5.28 1.89 1.84
C PHE A 33 5.07 3.29 1.25
N THR A 34 6.15 4.03 1.03
CA THR A 34 6.11 5.39 0.48
C THR A 34 7.21 5.59 -0.56
N ASP A 35 6.94 6.42 -1.56
CA ASP A 35 7.96 6.90 -2.50
C ASP A 35 8.62 8.21 -2.02
N ASP A 36 8.07 8.85 -0.97
CA ASP A 36 8.63 10.05 -0.35
C ASP A 36 9.54 9.66 0.83
N PRO A 37 10.88 9.77 0.71
CA PRO A 37 11.81 9.44 1.77
C PRO A 37 11.94 10.55 2.83
N ASN A 38 11.27 11.70 2.66
CA ASN A 38 11.35 12.79 3.62
C ASN A 38 10.70 12.38 4.94
N LEU A 39 11.44 12.46 6.04
CA LEU A 39 10.92 12.15 7.37
C LEU A 39 9.91 13.19 7.87
N ASP A 40 9.98 14.43 7.36
CA ASP A 40 9.12 15.51 7.82
C ASP A 40 7.78 15.60 7.07
N ARG A 41 7.52 14.68 6.14
CA ARG A 41 6.25 14.56 5.39
C ARG A 41 5.02 14.35 6.29
N PRO A 42 3.80 14.56 5.77
CA PRO A 42 2.55 14.21 6.46
C PRO A 42 2.51 12.72 6.82
N THR A 43 2.06 12.41 8.02
CA THR A 43 2.14 11.04 8.55
C THR A 43 0.86 10.24 8.33
N PHE A 44 0.98 8.91 8.28
CA PHE A 44 -0.17 8.03 8.10
C PHE A 44 -1.22 8.23 9.21
N GLY A 45 -2.45 8.54 8.83
CA GLY A 45 -3.58 8.70 9.76
C GLY A 45 -3.64 10.03 10.51
N GLU A 46 -2.65 10.92 10.34
CA GLU A 46 -2.54 12.20 11.07
C GLU A 46 -3.81 13.05 10.98
N ALA A 47 -4.28 13.33 9.76
CA ALA A 47 -5.44 14.18 9.54
C ALA A 47 -6.70 13.62 10.19
N VAL A 48 -6.92 12.30 10.10
CA VAL A 48 -8.10 11.62 10.66
C VAL A 48 -8.08 11.69 12.19
N LEU A 49 -6.91 11.45 12.80
CA LEU A 49 -6.75 11.47 14.25
C LEU A 49 -6.81 12.90 14.80
N ALA A 50 -6.23 13.87 14.10
CA ALA A 50 -6.32 15.28 14.45
C ALA A 50 -7.76 15.79 14.41
N GLN A 51 -8.54 15.45 13.37
CA GLN A 51 -9.97 15.79 13.28
C GLN A 51 -10.82 15.11 14.36
N ALA A 52 -10.40 13.94 14.83
CA ALA A 52 -11.05 13.23 15.93
C ALA A 52 -10.59 13.71 17.32
N GLY A 53 -9.57 14.57 17.40
CA GLY A 53 -9.03 15.07 18.67
C GLY A 53 -8.26 14.03 19.47
N ILE A 54 -7.75 12.97 18.82
CA ILE A 54 -7.12 11.83 19.50
C ILE A 54 -5.62 12.06 19.71
N PRO A 55 -5.07 11.81 20.91
CA PRO A 55 -3.64 11.76 21.13
C PRO A 55 -2.99 10.71 20.22
N ALA A 56 -1.93 11.07 19.51
CA ALA A 56 -1.32 10.18 18.53
C ALA A 56 0.21 10.23 18.56
N ILE A 57 0.82 9.08 18.29
CA ILE A 57 2.27 8.94 18.07
C ILE A 57 2.47 8.38 16.67
N HIS A 58 3.12 9.13 15.81
CA HIS A 58 3.32 8.79 14.41
C HIS A 58 4.76 8.36 14.16
N VAL A 59 4.91 7.15 13.58
CA VAL A 59 6.20 6.57 13.21
C VAL A 59 6.39 6.66 11.71
N VAL A 60 7.38 7.46 11.30
CA VAL A 60 7.73 7.74 9.91
C VAL A 60 9.03 7.04 9.56
N ASN A 61 9.03 6.28 8.46
CA ASN A 61 10.22 5.63 7.91
C ASN A 61 10.72 6.35 6.66
N ARG A 62 12.03 6.46 6.49
CA ARG A 62 12.67 6.94 5.25
C ARG A 62 12.71 5.87 4.16
N ARG A 63 12.87 4.61 4.57
CA ARG A 63 13.13 3.46 3.67
C ARG A 63 12.06 2.41 3.83
N ASN A 64 11.72 1.71 2.75
CA ASN A 64 10.73 0.64 2.75
C ASN A 64 11.38 -0.72 3.08
N THR A 65 11.91 -0.84 4.29
CA THR A 65 12.68 -2.01 4.78
C THR A 65 11.94 -2.80 5.85
N TRP A 66 10.63 -2.55 6.04
CA TRP A 66 9.82 -3.19 7.08
C TRP A 66 10.41 -2.95 8.48
N TYR A 67 10.89 -1.74 8.74
CA TYR A 67 11.42 -1.31 10.03
C TYR A 67 12.57 -2.20 10.54
N GLN A 68 13.40 -2.70 9.63
CA GLN A 68 14.60 -3.52 9.93
C GLN A 68 15.83 -2.62 10.23
N GLU A 69 15.58 -1.41 10.68
CA GLU A 69 16.58 -0.38 10.85
C GLU A 69 17.31 -0.64 12.16
N PRO A 70 18.66 -0.56 12.24
CA PRO A 70 19.39 -0.92 13.46
C PRO A 70 18.94 -0.11 14.69
N GLU A 71 18.44 1.10 14.47
CA GLU A 71 17.87 1.97 15.49
C GLU A 71 16.43 1.60 15.96
N TRP A 72 15.83 0.52 15.48
CA TRP A 72 14.44 0.13 15.80
C TRP A 72 14.17 0.04 17.31
N ARG A 73 15.18 -0.37 18.10
CA ARG A 73 15.08 -0.43 19.57
C ARG A 73 14.88 0.94 20.21
N GLY A 74 15.59 1.94 19.71
CA GLY A 74 15.46 3.33 20.18
C GLY A 74 14.08 3.88 19.88
N MET A 75 13.56 3.60 18.68
CA MET A 75 12.18 3.90 18.30
C MET A 75 11.18 3.24 19.25
N VAL A 76 11.27 1.91 19.45
CA VAL A 76 10.35 1.17 20.34
C VAL A 76 10.41 1.69 21.77
N ALA A 77 11.61 1.91 22.33
CA ALA A 77 11.78 2.41 23.69
C ALA A 77 11.17 3.82 23.87
N ALA A 78 11.37 4.72 22.90
CA ALA A 78 10.79 6.05 22.94
C ALA A 78 9.26 6.04 22.88
N ILE A 79 8.68 5.17 22.04
CA ILE A 79 7.22 5.01 21.96
C ILE A 79 6.69 4.39 23.26
N ALA A 80 7.31 3.31 23.75
CA ALA A 80 6.90 2.64 24.99
C ALA A 80 6.89 3.60 26.18
N ALA A 81 7.91 4.46 26.32
CA ALA A 81 7.93 5.47 27.37
C ALA A 81 6.80 6.51 27.22
N ALA A 82 6.49 6.89 25.98
CA ALA A 82 5.44 7.87 25.69
C ALA A 82 4.02 7.30 25.80
N THR A 83 3.84 5.98 25.73
CA THR A 83 2.54 5.33 25.82
C THR A 83 2.11 5.01 27.25
N VAL A 84 3.04 4.99 28.22
CA VAL A 84 2.76 4.72 29.66
C VAL A 84 1.56 5.47 30.23
N PRO A 85 1.34 6.77 29.94
CA PRO A 85 0.22 7.50 30.54
C PRO A 85 -1.17 7.11 30.02
N TYR A 86 -1.25 6.38 28.90
CA TYR A 86 -2.52 6.04 28.27
C TYR A 86 -3.01 4.67 28.72
N ARG A 87 -4.32 4.59 28.96
CA ARG A 87 -5.04 3.38 29.34
C ARG A 87 -5.23 2.43 28.17
N HIS A 88 -5.63 2.95 27.01
CA HIS A 88 -5.78 2.17 25.79
C HIS A 88 -4.86 2.72 24.70
N VAL A 89 -4.08 1.82 24.12
CA VAL A 89 -3.14 2.15 23.05
C VAL A 89 -3.43 1.23 21.87
N LEU A 90 -3.78 1.83 20.73
CA LEU A 90 -4.02 1.12 19.47
C LEU A 90 -2.80 1.26 18.57
N ALA A 91 -2.14 0.14 18.23
CA ALA A 91 -1.17 0.11 17.16
C ALA A 91 -1.90 0.04 15.80
N TYR A 92 -1.64 0.99 14.91
CA TYR A 92 -2.38 1.14 13.67
C TYR A 92 -1.47 1.27 12.45
N GLY A 93 -1.73 0.52 11.40
CA GLY A 93 -0.95 0.62 10.17
C GLY A 93 -1.59 -0.08 8.97
N SER A 94 -1.05 0.22 7.79
CA SER A 94 -1.46 -0.39 6.53
C SER A 94 -0.28 -1.02 5.79
N SER A 95 -0.45 -2.18 5.14
CA SER A 95 0.60 -2.85 4.37
C SER A 95 1.89 -3.08 5.18
N MET A 96 2.99 -2.40 4.86
CA MET A 96 4.23 -2.40 5.65
C MET A 96 4.04 -1.81 7.06
N GLY A 97 3.21 -0.77 7.22
CA GLY A 97 2.85 -0.25 8.54
C GLY A 97 1.97 -1.22 9.32
N GLY A 98 1.15 -2.02 8.61
CA GLY A 98 0.37 -3.09 9.23
C GLY A 98 1.26 -4.18 9.81
N TYR A 99 2.34 -4.55 9.12
CA TYR A 99 3.40 -5.39 9.68
C TYR A 99 3.95 -4.81 10.98
N ALA A 100 4.31 -3.53 10.98
CA ALA A 100 4.92 -2.87 12.14
C ALA A 100 3.96 -2.78 13.33
N ALA A 101 2.68 -2.47 13.08
CA ALA A 101 1.64 -2.46 14.11
C ALA A 101 1.51 -3.82 14.81
N LEU A 102 1.51 -4.92 14.04
CA LEU A 102 1.45 -6.27 14.59
C LEU A 102 2.75 -6.71 15.27
N ARG A 103 3.91 -6.33 14.70
CA ARG A 103 5.24 -6.75 15.16
C ARG A 103 5.66 -6.04 16.45
N PHE A 104 5.44 -4.73 16.54
CA PHE A 104 5.92 -3.90 17.64
C PHE A 104 4.86 -3.63 18.70
N GLY A 105 3.58 -3.88 18.42
CA GLY A 105 2.46 -3.50 19.29
C GLY A 105 2.68 -3.82 20.76
N SER A 106 2.96 -5.08 21.13
CA SER A 106 3.22 -5.44 22.53
C SER A 106 4.45 -4.74 23.12
N MET A 107 5.49 -4.51 22.31
CA MET A 107 6.74 -3.87 22.76
C MET A 107 6.58 -2.38 23.08
N ILE A 108 5.57 -1.73 22.47
CA ILE A 108 5.27 -0.31 22.67
C ILE A 108 4.13 -0.09 23.66
N GLY A 109 3.71 -1.13 24.38
CA GLY A 109 2.58 -1.05 25.32
C GLY A 109 1.21 -0.92 24.64
N ALA A 110 1.07 -1.34 23.38
CA ALA A 110 -0.23 -1.38 22.72
C ALA A 110 -1.13 -2.44 23.38
N THR A 111 -2.38 -2.06 23.63
CA THR A 111 -3.42 -2.95 24.16
C THR A 111 -4.15 -3.72 23.06
N SER A 112 -4.10 -3.22 21.82
CA SER A 112 -4.66 -3.86 20.64
C SER A 112 -3.98 -3.34 19.36
N ALA A 113 -4.19 -4.05 18.24
CA ALA A 113 -3.74 -3.61 16.93
C ALA A 113 -4.87 -3.60 15.90
N LEU A 114 -4.83 -2.62 15.00
CA LEU A 114 -5.61 -2.57 13.76
C LEU A 114 -4.65 -2.56 12.58
N ALA A 115 -4.74 -3.56 11.72
CA ALA A 115 -3.90 -3.67 10.54
C ALA A 115 -4.74 -3.76 9.26
N ILE A 116 -4.46 -2.89 8.29
CA ILE A 116 -5.14 -2.87 6.98
C ILE A 116 -4.22 -3.46 5.92
N SER A 117 -4.67 -4.53 5.26
CA SER A 117 -3.90 -5.30 4.28
C SER A 117 -2.44 -5.58 4.72
N PRO A 118 -2.19 -6.01 5.98
CA PRO A 118 -0.82 -6.20 6.45
C PRO A 118 -0.09 -7.24 5.63
N GLN A 119 1.21 -7.05 5.51
CA GLN A 119 2.12 -8.06 4.98
C GLN A 119 2.75 -8.80 6.16
N TYR A 120 2.73 -10.13 6.14
CA TYR A 120 3.20 -10.96 7.23
C TYR A 120 4.68 -10.70 7.58
N SER A 121 5.53 -10.64 6.56
CA SER A 121 6.95 -10.34 6.70
C SER A 121 7.56 -10.00 5.34
N LEU A 122 8.67 -9.26 5.35
CA LEU A 122 9.56 -9.14 4.19
C LEU A 122 10.63 -10.26 4.15
N HIS A 123 10.83 -10.99 5.26
CA HIS A 123 11.91 -11.95 5.39
C HIS A 123 11.70 -13.16 4.45
N PRO A 124 12.69 -13.54 3.61
CA PRO A 124 12.53 -14.63 2.64
C PRO A 124 12.17 -15.97 3.26
N GLY A 125 12.72 -16.29 4.43
CA GLY A 125 12.37 -17.52 5.15
C GLY A 125 10.93 -17.56 5.70
N LYS A 126 10.19 -16.43 5.64
CA LYS A 126 8.80 -16.31 6.12
C LYS A 126 7.81 -16.03 4.99
N ALA A 127 8.24 -15.33 3.94
CA ALA A 127 7.37 -14.84 2.88
C ALA A 127 8.00 -14.91 1.46
N ASP A 128 8.70 -16.00 1.15
CA ASP A 128 9.29 -16.26 -0.18
C ASP A 128 8.30 -16.20 -1.36
N PHE A 129 7.02 -16.40 -1.08
CA PHE A 129 5.94 -16.34 -2.07
C PHE A 129 5.67 -14.94 -2.61
N ASP A 130 6.01 -13.88 -1.87
CA ASP A 130 5.74 -12.50 -2.28
C ASP A 130 6.97 -11.87 -2.94
N THR A 131 7.06 -12.04 -4.26
CA THR A 131 8.19 -11.58 -5.06
C THR A 131 8.18 -10.08 -5.38
N ARG A 132 7.15 -9.33 -4.95
CA ARG A 132 7.02 -7.89 -5.24
C ARG A 132 8.20 -7.07 -4.70
N TRP A 133 8.80 -7.52 -3.60
CA TRP A 133 9.77 -6.75 -2.82
C TRP A 133 11.21 -7.28 -2.91
N ALA A 134 11.54 -8.01 -3.98
CA ALA A 134 12.84 -8.67 -4.13
C ALA A 134 14.07 -7.74 -3.94
N ASN A 135 13.95 -6.45 -4.23
CA ASN A 135 15.02 -5.50 -3.95
C ASN A 135 15.10 -5.06 -2.50
N ALA A 136 13.97 -4.77 -1.88
CA ALA A 136 13.94 -4.46 -0.46
C ALA A 136 14.56 -5.62 0.33
N VAL A 137 14.24 -6.86 -0.04
CA VAL A 137 14.89 -8.08 0.46
C VAL A 137 16.42 -8.06 0.30
N ARG A 138 16.93 -7.77 -0.91
CA ARG A 138 18.38 -7.77 -1.18
C ARG A 138 19.13 -6.65 -0.46
N GLY A 139 18.51 -5.48 -0.33
CA GLY A 139 19.12 -4.31 0.31
C GLY A 139 18.95 -4.26 1.82
N ASN A 140 18.22 -5.22 2.41
CA ASN A 140 17.89 -5.17 3.83
C ASN A 140 19.05 -5.59 4.71
N ARG A 141 19.15 -4.95 5.88
CA ARG A 141 19.99 -5.41 6.99
C ARG A 141 19.08 -6.05 8.02
N TRP A 142 19.00 -7.38 8.00
CA TRP A 142 18.08 -8.12 8.84
C TRP A 142 18.43 -8.01 10.32
N GLN A 143 17.44 -7.67 11.14
CA GLN A 143 17.52 -7.70 12.59
C GLN A 143 17.09 -9.11 13.05
N PRO A 144 18.00 -9.95 13.58
CA PRO A 144 17.67 -11.33 13.95
C PRO A 144 16.49 -11.43 14.92
N GLU A 145 16.30 -10.44 15.79
CA GLU A 145 15.25 -10.38 16.79
C GLU A 145 13.87 -10.14 16.17
N LEU A 146 13.80 -9.54 14.98
CA LEU A 146 12.56 -9.32 14.24
C LEU A 146 12.18 -10.50 13.34
N ALA A 147 13.03 -11.52 13.24
CA ALA A 147 12.75 -12.73 12.45
C ALA A 147 11.83 -13.73 13.16
N GLY A 148 11.64 -13.59 14.48
CA GLY A 148 10.80 -14.47 15.30
C GLY A 148 9.29 -14.44 14.98
N PRO A 149 8.49 -15.25 15.69
CA PRO A 149 7.04 -15.23 15.57
C PRO A 149 6.45 -13.88 16.02
N LEU A 150 5.29 -13.51 15.48
CA LEU A 150 4.48 -12.36 15.92
C LEU A 150 4.01 -12.56 17.38
N PRO A 151 3.73 -11.47 18.11
CA PRO A 151 3.23 -11.56 19.48
C PRO A 151 1.85 -12.23 19.51
N ALA A 152 1.78 -13.39 20.18
CA ALA A 152 0.55 -14.19 20.25
C ALA A 152 -0.54 -13.56 21.14
N ASP A 153 -0.15 -12.67 22.06
CA ASP A 153 -0.96 -12.10 23.13
C ASP A 153 -1.59 -10.74 22.80
N LEU A 154 -1.27 -10.14 21.65
CA LEU A 154 -1.83 -8.85 21.23
C LEU A 154 -3.14 -9.06 20.44
N PRO A 155 -4.31 -8.64 20.96
CA PRO A 155 -5.55 -8.71 20.21
C PRO A 155 -5.46 -7.84 18.95
N ALA A 156 -5.65 -8.45 17.79
CA ALA A 156 -5.51 -7.75 16.52
C ALA A 156 -6.74 -7.89 15.62
N VAL A 157 -7.12 -6.80 14.97
CA VAL A 157 -8.13 -6.76 13.91
C VAL A 157 -7.42 -6.54 12.59
N ILE A 158 -7.70 -7.41 11.62
CA ILE A 158 -7.10 -7.36 10.29
C ILE A 158 -8.19 -7.15 9.24
N VAL A 159 -8.10 -6.05 8.49
CA VAL A 159 -8.93 -5.81 7.32
C VAL A 159 -8.14 -6.13 6.07
N TYR A 160 -8.71 -6.85 5.11
CA TYR A 160 -8.00 -7.20 3.89
C TYR A 160 -8.94 -7.52 2.73
N ASP A 161 -8.39 -7.46 1.52
CA ASP A 161 -9.10 -7.90 0.32
C ASP A 161 -9.06 -9.42 0.22
N SER A 162 -10.19 -10.07 0.52
CA SER A 162 -10.28 -11.52 0.45
C SER A 162 -10.34 -12.08 -0.97
N ALA A 163 -10.49 -11.24 -2.00
CA ALA A 163 -10.33 -11.64 -3.40
C ALA A 163 -8.85 -11.57 -3.85
N HIS A 164 -8.01 -10.77 -3.18
CA HIS A 164 -6.58 -10.66 -3.47
C HIS A 164 -5.78 -11.84 -2.87
N ALA A 165 -5.16 -12.65 -3.74
CA ALA A 165 -4.50 -13.90 -3.32
C ALA A 165 -3.31 -13.70 -2.38
N LEU A 166 -2.51 -12.64 -2.58
CA LEU A 166 -1.39 -12.33 -1.70
C LEU A 166 -1.87 -11.86 -0.33
N ASP A 167 -2.92 -11.04 -0.26
CA ASP A 167 -3.48 -10.59 1.02
C ASP A 167 -3.97 -11.79 1.83
N ARG A 168 -4.76 -12.68 1.22
CA ARG A 168 -5.21 -13.92 1.87
C ARG A 168 -4.04 -14.71 2.47
N ARG A 169 -2.99 -14.94 1.68
CA ARG A 169 -1.83 -15.73 2.11
C ARG A 169 -1.05 -15.06 3.25
N HIS A 170 -0.89 -13.74 3.21
CA HIS A 170 -0.30 -13.00 4.33
C HIS A 170 -1.15 -13.13 5.59
N ILE A 171 -2.48 -13.00 5.50
CA ILE A 171 -3.37 -13.10 6.67
C ILE A 171 -3.39 -14.51 7.25
N ASP A 172 -3.36 -15.53 6.39
CA ASP A 172 -3.31 -16.92 6.84
C ASP A 172 -2.04 -17.19 7.66
N LEU A 173 -0.88 -16.72 7.20
CA LEU A 173 0.39 -16.87 7.94
C LEU A 173 0.42 -16.07 9.24
N ILE A 174 -0.13 -14.85 9.25
CA ILE A 174 -0.25 -14.06 10.49
C ILE A 174 -1.10 -14.81 11.52
N ALA A 175 -2.23 -15.39 11.11
CA ALA A 175 -3.14 -16.10 12.00
C ALA A 175 -2.58 -17.43 12.55
N LEU A 176 -1.48 -17.94 11.99
CA LEU A 176 -0.76 -19.08 12.58
C LEU A 176 0.06 -18.66 13.81
N GLU A 177 0.43 -17.39 13.92
CA GLU A 177 1.30 -16.89 14.99
C GLU A 177 0.54 -16.07 16.05
N MET A 178 -0.60 -15.46 15.71
CA MET A 178 -1.34 -14.58 16.62
C MET A 178 -2.87 -14.67 16.48
N GLY A 179 -3.57 -14.39 17.58
CA GLY A 179 -5.03 -14.33 17.63
C GLY A 179 -5.56 -13.11 16.88
N VAL A 180 -6.22 -13.34 15.73
CA VAL A 180 -6.71 -12.25 14.86
C VAL A 180 -8.20 -12.33 14.59
N ARG A 181 -8.86 -11.17 14.64
CA ARG A 181 -10.19 -10.96 14.06
C ARG A 181 -10.04 -10.54 12.61
N ARG A 182 -10.51 -11.38 11.69
CA ARG A 182 -10.44 -11.17 10.24
C ARG A 182 -11.68 -10.43 9.71
N ILE A 183 -11.47 -9.35 8.96
CA ILE A 183 -12.50 -8.61 8.22
C ILE A 183 -12.21 -8.74 6.73
N ALA A 184 -12.87 -9.72 6.11
CA ALA A 184 -12.73 -10.03 4.70
C ALA A 184 -13.64 -9.14 3.84
N LEU A 185 -13.03 -8.28 3.02
CA LEU A 185 -13.73 -7.37 2.12
C LEU A 185 -13.37 -7.71 0.67
N PRO A 186 -14.13 -8.57 -0.03
CA PRO A 186 -13.76 -8.99 -1.37
C PRO A 186 -13.77 -7.80 -2.34
N PHE A 187 -12.68 -7.65 -3.09
CA PHE A 187 -12.43 -6.58 -4.04
C PHE A 187 -12.33 -5.18 -3.41
N SER A 188 -11.98 -5.06 -2.13
CA SER A 188 -11.66 -3.76 -1.51
C SER A 188 -10.34 -3.15 -2.00
N GLY A 189 -9.53 -3.91 -2.75
CA GLY A 189 -8.22 -3.48 -3.22
C GLY A 189 -7.13 -3.58 -2.15
N HIS A 190 -5.89 -3.42 -2.60
CA HIS A 190 -4.69 -3.40 -1.75
C HIS A 190 -3.99 -2.04 -1.81
N PRO A 191 -3.91 -1.30 -0.68
CA PRO A 191 -4.51 -1.60 0.61
C PRO A 191 -6.02 -1.29 0.65
N SER A 192 -6.77 -1.97 1.52
CA SER A 192 -8.23 -1.79 1.65
C SER A 192 -8.67 -0.48 2.33
N GLY A 193 -7.73 0.38 2.73
CA GLY A 193 -8.01 1.64 3.42
C GLY A 193 -8.74 2.65 2.53
N GLY A 194 -8.38 2.74 1.25
CA GLY A 194 -9.05 3.61 0.28
C GLY A 194 -10.53 3.24 0.11
N TYR A 195 -10.82 1.96 -0.08
CA TYR A 195 -12.18 1.43 -0.13
C TYR A 195 -13.00 1.77 1.13
N LEU A 196 -12.43 1.59 2.32
CA LEU A 196 -13.11 1.94 3.57
C LEU A 196 -13.38 3.44 3.68
N ALA A 197 -12.46 4.29 3.24
CA ALA A 197 -12.64 5.74 3.24
C ALA A 197 -13.75 6.17 2.27
N GLU A 198 -13.73 5.66 1.04
CA GLU A 198 -14.75 5.90 0.02
C GLU A 198 -16.14 5.40 0.45
N CYS A 199 -16.21 4.35 1.27
CA CYS A 199 -17.45 3.86 1.86
C CYS A 199 -17.87 4.62 3.14
N GLY A 200 -17.08 5.57 3.64
CA GLY A 200 -17.35 6.29 4.89
C GLY A 200 -17.12 5.47 6.18
N LEU A 201 -16.37 4.38 6.10
CA LEU A 201 -16.21 3.39 7.17
C LEU A 201 -14.83 3.40 7.83
N LEU A 202 -13.83 4.08 7.25
CA LEU A 202 -12.47 4.09 7.80
C LEU A 202 -12.41 4.73 9.19
N ARG A 203 -12.98 5.93 9.35
CA ARG A 203 -13.01 6.61 10.66
C ARG A 203 -13.80 5.81 11.71
N PRO A 204 -15.04 5.35 11.46
CA PRO A 204 -15.76 4.47 12.39
C PRO A 204 -14.95 3.23 12.81
N LEU A 205 -14.26 2.58 11.87
CA LEU A 205 -13.42 1.42 12.17
C LEU A 205 -12.28 1.76 13.13
N VAL A 206 -11.50 2.81 12.85
CA VAL A 206 -10.35 3.19 13.69
C VAL A 206 -10.82 3.58 15.10
N LEU A 207 -11.86 4.40 15.19
CA LEU A 207 -12.40 4.86 16.47
C LEU A 207 -13.04 3.73 17.29
N GLY A 208 -13.84 2.87 16.64
CA GLY A 208 -14.46 1.74 17.30
C GLY A 208 -13.44 0.69 17.75
N ALA A 209 -12.37 0.49 16.97
CA ALA A 209 -11.27 -0.40 17.35
C ALA A 209 -10.51 0.14 18.58
N LEU A 210 -10.23 1.44 18.62
CA LEU A 210 -9.59 2.08 19.78
C LEU A 210 -10.44 1.91 21.05
N ALA A 211 -11.75 2.14 20.94
CA ALA A 211 -12.68 2.02 22.06
C ALA A 211 -12.98 0.57 22.48
N GLY A 212 -12.52 -0.44 21.73
CA GLY A 212 -12.81 -1.86 21.99
C GLY A 212 -14.28 -2.26 21.84
N ALA A 213 -15.13 -1.40 21.26
CA ALA A 213 -16.59 -1.54 21.23
C ALA A 213 -17.16 -1.68 19.81
N MET A 214 -16.34 -2.11 18.85
CA MET A 214 -16.74 -2.17 17.44
C MET A 214 -17.57 -3.42 17.10
N ASP A 215 -18.74 -3.20 16.46
CA ASP A 215 -19.47 -4.27 15.77
C ASP A 215 -18.92 -4.47 14.35
N TYR A 216 -18.02 -5.43 14.23
CA TYR A 216 -17.37 -5.77 12.96
C TYR A 216 -18.29 -6.49 11.97
N THR A 217 -19.37 -7.12 12.45
CA THR A 217 -20.38 -7.73 11.59
C THR A 217 -21.19 -6.63 10.89
N ALA A 218 -21.65 -5.64 11.66
CA ALA A 218 -22.34 -4.47 11.12
C ALA A 218 -21.45 -3.68 10.15
N LEU A 219 -20.16 -3.49 10.47
CA LEU A 219 -19.18 -2.86 9.57
C LEU A 219 -19.09 -3.60 8.23
N THR A 220 -18.97 -4.93 8.26
CA THR A 220 -18.83 -5.75 7.05
C THR A 220 -20.09 -5.67 6.17
N LEU A 221 -21.28 -5.66 6.79
CA LEU A 221 -22.54 -5.48 6.09
C LEU A 221 -22.67 -4.06 5.48
N ALA A 222 -22.24 -3.04 6.22
CA ALA A 222 -22.21 -1.66 5.73
C ALA A 222 -21.25 -1.50 4.54
N ALA A 223 -20.05 -2.08 4.62
CA ALA A 223 -19.08 -2.09 3.54
C ALA A 223 -19.69 -2.69 2.26
N ARG A 224 -20.36 -3.85 2.39
CA ARG A 224 -21.09 -4.45 1.26
C ARG A 224 -22.12 -3.49 0.70
N ARG A 225 -22.97 -2.87 1.53
CA ARG A 225 -24.00 -1.93 1.03
C ARG A 225 -23.42 -0.72 0.31
N HIS A 226 -22.29 -0.19 0.77
CA HIS A 226 -21.69 1.04 0.23
C HIS A 226 -20.64 0.82 -0.86
N ARG A 227 -20.32 -0.43 -1.22
CA ARG A 227 -19.28 -0.78 -2.21
C ARG A 227 -19.44 -0.10 -3.58
N SER A 228 -20.67 0.25 -3.98
CA SER A 228 -20.95 0.96 -5.23
C SER A 228 -20.47 2.42 -5.27
N ASN A 229 -20.06 2.96 -4.11
CA ASN A 229 -19.52 4.30 -3.96
C ASN A 229 -17.98 4.31 -4.07
N SER A 230 -17.36 3.13 -4.17
CA SER A 230 -15.91 2.99 -4.11
C SER A 230 -15.29 2.85 -5.49
N ALA A 231 -14.45 3.82 -5.86
CA ALA A 231 -13.58 3.72 -7.04
C ALA A 231 -12.58 2.57 -6.89
N SER A 232 -12.04 2.39 -5.68
CA SER A 232 -11.12 1.29 -5.34
C SER A 232 -11.77 -0.09 -5.59
N TYR A 233 -13.06 -0.25 -5.27
CA TYR A 233 -13.82 -1.47 -5.51
C TYR A 233 -13.93 -1.81 -6.99
N PHE A 234 -14.33 -0.83 -7.81
CA PHE A 234 -14.47 -1.04 -9.24
C PHE A 234 -13.12 -1.20 -9.95
N ALA A 235 -12.06 -0.55 -9.46
CA ALA A 235 -10.70 -0.80 -9.96
C ALA A 235 -10.24 -2.24 -9.67
N ALA A 236 -10.50 -2.76 -8.46
CA ALA A 236 -10.18 -4.14 -8.12
C ALA A 236 -10.99 -5.15 -8.95
N LEU A 237 -12.28 -4.89 -9.20
CA LEU A 237 -13.11 -5.70 -10.11
C LEU A 237 -12.57 -5.67 -11.55
N ALA A 238 -12.13 -4.50 -12.02
CA ALA A 238 -11.54 -4.35 -13.35
C ALA A 238 -10.27 -5.19 -13.49
N CYS A 239 -9.36 -5.09 -12.52
CA CYS A 239 -8.16 -5.92 -12.47
C CYS A 239 -8.48 -7.42 -12.41
N SER A 240 -9.52 -7.82 -11.67
CA SER A 240 -9.96 -9.21 -11.60
C SER A 240 -10.54 -9.74 -12.92
N ALA A 241 -11.17 -8.90 -13.73
CA ALA A 241 -11.66 -9.28 -15.05
C ALA A 241 -10.48 -9.55 -16.00
N GLY A 242 -9.52 -8.61 -16.03
CA GLY A 242 -8.25 -8.71 -16.74
C GLY A 242 -8.39 -9.14 -18.20
N ARG A 243 -7.35 -9.80 -18.73
CA ARG A 243 -7.32 -10.30 -20.13
C ARG A 243 -8.39 -11.34 -20.46
N ARG A 244 -8.98 -11.99 -19.44
CA ARG A 244 -10.01 -13.02 -19.65
C ARG A 244 -11.36 -12.42 -20.03
N ASN A 245 -11.65 -11.21 -19.56
CA ASN A 245 -12.91 -10.51 -19.80
C ASN A 245 -12.66 -9.01 -20.00
N PRO A 246 -11.93 -8.60 -21.05
CA PRO A 246 -11.42 -7.24 -21.19
C PRO A 246 -12.54 -6.19 -21.25
N GLU A 247 -13.65 -6.44 -21.94
CA GLU A 247 -14.78 -5.50 -22.01
C GLU A 247 -15.48 -5.27 -20.66
N ARG A 248 -15.60 -6.33 -19.83
CA ARG A 248 -16.08 -6.17 -18.45
C ARG A 248 -15.08 -5.37 -17.63
N GLY A 249 -13.78 -5.62 -17.83
CA GLY A 249 -12.71 -4.83 -17.24
C GLY A 249 -12.85 -3.34 -17.56
N VAL A 250 -13.02 -2.99 -18.83
CA VAL A 250 -13.22 -1.60 -19.29
C VAL A 250 -14.46 -0.98 -18.67
N THR A 251 -15.56 -1.74 -18.54
CA THR A 251 -16.79 -1.26 -17.90
C THR A 251 -16.57 -0.90 -16.43
N PHE A 252 -15.90 -1.79 -15.68
CA PHE A 252 -15.58 -1.53 -14.27
C PHE A 252 -14.58 -0.40 -14.11
N ALA A 253 -13.53 -0.35 -14.93
CA ALA A 253 -12.54 0.71 -14.86
C ALA A 253 -13.13 2.09 -15.19
N ARG A 254 -14.08 2.16 -16.15
CA ARG A 254 -14.84 3.38 -16.42
C ARG A 254 -15.66 3.79 -15.20
N ARG A 255 -16.33 2.85 -14.53
CA ARG A 255 -17.08 3.15 -13.31
C ARG A 255 -16.17 3.65 -12.17
N ALA A 256 -14.97 3.10 -12.03
CA ALA A 256 -13.98 3.58 -11.07
C ALA A 256 -13.56 5.03 -11.39
N LEU A 257 -13.35 5.32 -12.67
CA LEU A 257 -12.99 6.65 -13.15
C LEU A 257 -14.13 7.67 -12.93
N ASP A 258 -15.38 7.31 -13.20
CA ASP A 258 -16.54 8.18 -12.97
C ASP A 258 -16.68 8.57 -11.48
N LEU A 259 -16.33 7.66 -10.56
CA LEU A 259 -16.36 7.90 -9.12
C LEU A 259 -15.20 8.77 -8.63
N ASN A 260 -14.02 8.65 -9.24
CA ASN A 260 -12.85 9.42 -8.87
C ASN A 260 -11.96 9.74 -10.09
N PRO A 261 -12.27 10.81 -10.84
CA PRO A 261 -11.54 11.18 -12.06
C PRO A 261 -10.21 11.87 -11.78
N THR A 262 -9.94 12.27 -10.53
CA THR A 262 -8.71 12.98 -10.12
C THR A 262 -7.64 12.03 -9.57
N ALA A 263 -7.99 10.79 -9.27
CA ALA A 263 -7.02 9.80 -8.81
C ALA A 263 -6.31 9.15 -10.00
N HIS A 264 -4.98 9.27 -10.07
CA HIS A 264 -4.20 8.69 -11.17
C HIS A 264 -4.44 7.18 -11.36
N PHE A 265 -4.69 6.43 -10.28
CA PHE A 265 -4.87 4.97 -10.36
C PHE A 265 -6.11 4.57 -11.18
N THR A 266 -7.19 5.37 -11.19
CA THR A 266 -8.40 5.03 -11.96
C THR A 266 -8.13 5.14 -13.45
N TRP A 267 -7.38 6.14 -13.89
CA TRP A 267 -6.88 6.27 -15.26
C TRP A 267 -5.92 5.14 -15.65
N VAL A 268 -4.99 4.75 -14.76
CA VAL A 268 -4.08 3.63 -15.00
C VAL A 268 -4.84 2.32 -15.16
N THR A 269 -5.83 2.06 -14.29
CA THR A 269 -6.70 0.88 -14.41
C THR A 269 -7.46 0.91 -15.73
N GLN A 270 -8.04 2.06 -16.12
CA GLN A 270 -8.75 2.21 -17.39
C GLN A 270 -7.83 1.93 -18.58
N ALA A 271 -6.63 2.51 -18.60
CA ALA A 271 -5.65 2.27 -19.65
C ALA A 271 -5.25 0.79 -19.75
N GLU A 272 -5.01 0.12 -18.63
CA GLU A 272 -4.66 -1.30 -18.63
C GLU A 272 -5.77 -2.18 -19.20
N GLN A 273 -7.04 -1.91 -18.84
CA GLN A 273 -8.16 -2.68 -19.38
C GLN A 273 -8.41 -2.37 -20.86
N LEU A 274 -8.28 -1.11 -21.29
CA LEU A 274 -8.36 -0.73 -22.71
C LEU A 274 -7.28 -1.45 -23.53
N ARG A 275 -6.06 -1.54 -23.00
CA ARG A 275 -4.97 -2.30 -23.62
C ARG A 275 -5.30 -3.79 -23.71
N PHE A 276 -5.90 -4.40 -22.69
CA PHE A 276 -6.35 -5.79 -22.76
C PHE A 276 -7.48 -6.00 -23.78
N ALA A 277 -8.31 -4.98 -24.02
CA ALA A 277 -9.32 -4.97 -25.07
C ALA A 277 -8.77 -4.68 -26.48
N GLY A 278 -7.46 -4.44 -26.63
CA GLY A 278 -6.83 -4.09 -27.91
C GLY A 278 -7.07 -2.64 -28.36
N ARG A 279 -7.65 -1.81 -27.49
CA ARG A 279 -7.95 -0.38 -27.74
C ARG A 279 -6.74 0.48 -27.36
N THR A 280 -5.62 0.22 -28.04
CA THR A 280 -4.30 0.72 -27.63
C THR A 280 -4.17 2.25 -27.65
N GLU A 281 -4.72 2.93 -28.66
CA GLU A 281 -4.66 4.40 -28.74
C GLU A 281 -5.43 5.06 -27.58
N GLU A 282 -6.63 4.56 -27.25
CA GLU A 282 -7.38 5.05 -26.10
C GLU A 282 -6.65 4.79 -24.77
N ALA A 283 -5.93 3.67 -24.67
CA ALA A 283 -5.10 3.37 -23.51
C ALA A 283 -3.96 4.39 -23.37
N LEU A 284 -3.30 4.78 -24.46
CA LEU A 284 -2.25 5.80 -24.45
C LEU A 284 -2.81 7.16 -24.03
N SER A 285 -3.96 7.59 -24.55
CA SER A 285 -4.62 8.83 -24.10
C SER A 285 -4.99 8.81 -22.63
N ALA A 286 -5.45 7.67 -22.10
CA ALA A 286 -5.74 7.52 -20.66
C ALA A 286 -4.46 7.61 -19.80
N LEU A 287 -3.31 7.12 -20.29
CA LEU A 287 -2.03 7.23 -19.60
C LEU A 287 -1.48 8.66 -19.60
N GLU A 288 -1.66 9.40 -20.69
CA GLU A 288 -1.33 10.82 -20.74
C GLU A 288 -2.09 11.61 -19.67
N ARG A 289 -3.38 11.31 -19.48
CA ARG A 289 -4.18 11.86 -18.37
C ARG A 289 -3.67 11.45 -17.00
N ALA A 290 -3.29 10.19 -16.81
CA ALA A 290 -2.77 9.69 -15.54
C ALA A 290 -1.47 10.43 -15.13
N VAL A 291 -0.57 10.65 -16.08
CA VAL A 291 0.72 11.32 -15.86
C VAL A 291 0.54 12.79 -15.54
N ALA A 292 -0.48 13.44 -16.10
CA ALA A 292 -0.80 14.83 -15.74
C ALA A 292 -1.29 14.98 -14.28
N LEU A 293 -1.70 13.89 -13.61
CA LEU A 293 -2.20 13.89 -12.23
C LEU A 293 -1.15 13.47 -11.19
N THR A 294 -0.08 12.79 -11.61
CA THR A 294 0.98 12.34 -10.71
C THR A 294 2.31 12.23 -11.43
N ASP A 295 3.38 12.65 -10.76
CA ASP A 295 4.73 12.48 -11.27
C ASP A 295 5.11 10.99 -11.33
N ASP A 296 5.67 10.56 -12.46
CA ASP A 296 6.51 9.37 -12.73
C ASP A 296 6.38 8.11 -11.85
N HIS A 297 5.16 7.76 -11.42
CA HIS A 297 4.94 6.59 -10.58
C HIS A 297 5.34 5.29 -11.33
N PRO A 298 6.24 4.44 -10.79
CA PRO A 298 6.82 3.33 -11.55
C PRO A 298 5.80 2.32 -12.09
N ALA A 299 4.73 2.04 -11.35
CA ALA A 299 3.68 1.12 -11.81
C ALA A 299 2.91 1.67 -13.02
N MET A 300 2.67 2.98 -13.06
CA MET A 300 2.04 3.67 -14.19
C MET A 300 2.94 3.62 -15.42
N LEU A 301 4.23 3.94 -15.25
CA LEU A 301 5.21 3.90 -16.34
C LEU A 301 5.35 2.49 -16.95
N ARG A 302 5.20 1.41 -16.15
CA ARG A 302 5.16 0.04 -16.67
C ARG A 302 3.93 -0.21 -17.56
N VAL A 303 2.74 0.22 -17.14
CA VAL A 303 1.53 0.12 -17.97
C VAL A 303 1.70 0.93 -19.25
N TRP A 304 2.32 2.11 -19.18
CA TRP A 304 2.60 2.93 -20.36
C TRP A 304 3.58 2.29 -21.32
N SER A 305 4.71 1.77 -20.83
CA SER A 305 5.64 1.01 -21.67
C SER A 305 4.96 -0.17 -22.36
N ASN A 306 4.09 -0.88 -21.65
CA ASN A 306 3.32 -1.97 -22.23
C ASN A 306 2.38 -1.51 -23.35
N ALA A 307 1.65 -0.40 -23.15
CA ALA A 307 0.78 0.17 -24.18
C ALA A 307 1.55 0.64 -25.42
N LEU A 308 2.70 1.32 -25.23
CA LEU A 308 3.58 1.74 -26.32
C LEU A 308 4.14 0.54 -27.10
N HIS A 309 4.53 -0.52 -26.39
CA HIS A 309 4.97 -1.75 -27.03
C HIS A 309 3.84 -2.39 -27.86
N ASP A 310 2.61 -2.41 -27.34
CA ASP A 310 1.45 -2.95 -28.05
C ASP A 310 1.07 -2.09 -29.28
N ALA A 311 1.38 -0.78 -29.26
CA ALA A 311 1.25 0.14 -30.40
C ALA A 311 2.39 0.04 -31.42
N GLY A 312 3.41 -0.81 -31.19
CA GLY A 312 4.59 -0.91 -32.04
C GLY A 312 5.62 0.22 -31.85
N ARG A 313 5.41 1.12 -30.89
CA ARG A 313 6.30 2.23 -30.52
C ARG A 313 7.41 1.75 -29.59
N PHE A 314 8.23 0.82 -30.09
CA PHE A 314 9.16 0.03 -29.27
C PHE A 314 10.30 0.84 -28.63
N GLU A 315 10.82 1.86 -29.33
CA GLU A 315 11.90 2.69 -28.79
C GLU A 315 11.41 3.54 -27.61
N GLU A 316 10.23 4.15 -27.75
CA GLU A 316 9.57 4.91 -26.69
C GLU A 316 9.20 4.01 -25.50
N ALA A 317 8.67 2.81 -25.77
CA ALA A 317 8.39 1.82 -24.74
C ALA A 317 9.63 1.47 -23.91
N ALA A 318 10.81 1.36 -24.54
CA ALA A 318 12.07 1.09 -23.87
C ALA A 318 12.53 2.27 -23.00
N ILE A 319 12.35 3.51 -23.47
CA ILE A 319 12.70 4.73 -22.72
C ILE A 319 11.83 4.83 -21.46
N ILE A 320 10.51 4.70 -21.60
CA ILE A 320 9.57 4.78 -20.49
C ILE A 320 9.82 3.67 -19.47
N LEU A 321 10.08 2.44 -19.93
CA LEU A 321 10.42 1.36 -19.01
C LEU A 321 11.75 1.61 -18.30
N ALA A 322 12.78 2.10 -18.99
CA ALA A 322 14.05 2.42 -18.34
C ALA A 322 13.87 3.48 -17.25
N ARG A 323 13.02 4.51 -17.47
CA ARG A 323 12.63 5.48 -16.44
C ARG A 323 11.95 4.80 -15.25
N ALA A 324 10.97 3.92 -15.51
CA ALA A 324 10.29 3.16 -14.47
C ALA A 324 11.23 2.30 -13.61
N LEU A 325 12.27 1.73 -14.22
CA LEU A 325 13.25 0.89 -13.53
C LEU A 325 14.35 1.67 -12.83
N ALA A 326 14.60 2.91 -13.24
CA ALA A 326 15.51 3.81 -12.52
C ALA A 326 14.86 4.32 -11.22
N THR A 327 13.54 4.52 -11.23
CA THR A 327 12.76 5.02 -10.08
C THR A 327 12.31 3.89 -9.15
N ALA A 328 11.77 2.78 -9.68
CA ALA A 328 11.53 1.60 -8.86
C ALA A 328 12.84 0.87 -8.61
N GLY A 329 13.36 0.97 -7.39
CA GLY A 329 14.62 0.37 -6.97
C GLY A 329 14.87 -1.05 -7.52
N SER A 330 13.84 -1.91 -7.66
CA SER A 330 13.89 -3.21 -8.38
C SER A 330 13.29 -3.21 -9.79
N ALA A 331 14.12 -3.51 -10.78
CA ALA A 331 13.67 -4.19 -11.99
C ALA A 331 13.52 -5.70 -11.75
N THR A 332 12.32 -6.25 -11.94
CA THR A 332 12.13 -7.71 -11.97
C THR A 332 12.79 -8.29 -13.21
N TRP A 333 13.06 -9.60 -13.24
CA TRP A 333 13.57 -10.24 -14.46
C TRP A 333 12.60 -10.06 -15.64
N ARG A 334 11.29 -9.99 -15.37
CA ARG A 334 10.26 -9.71 -16.38
C ARG A 334 10.41 -8.32 -16.96
N ASP A 335 10.66 -7.32 -16.11
CA ASP A 335 10.88 -5.95 -16.57
C ASP A 335 12.15 -5.84 -17.44
N ARG A 336 13.24 -6.50 -17.03
CA ARG A 336 14.48 -6.54 -17.82
C ARG A 336 14.29 -7.25 -19.16
N LEU A 337 13.57 -8.36 -19.16
CA LEU A 337 13.23 -9.08 -20.39
C LEU A 337 12.35 -8.22 -21.30
N HIS A 338 11.36 -7.52 -20.75
CA HIS A 338 10.50 -6.61 -21.51
C HIS A 338 11.31 -5.45 -22.12
N LEU A 339 12.24 -4.87 -21.35
CA LEU A 339 13.15 -3.83 -21.85
C LEU A 339 14.02 -4.34 -23.01
N ALA A 340 14.59 -5.53 -22.88
CA ALA A 340 15.38 -6.15 -23.94
C ALA A 340 14.54 -6.38 -25.21
N ARG A 341 13.30 -6.89 -25.06
CA ARG A 341 12.36 -7.08 -26.18
C ARG A 341 12.03 -5.78 -26.90
N CYS A 342 11.75 -4.71 -26.16
CA CYS A 342 11.50 -3.38 -26.73
C CYS A 342 12.71 -2.90 -27.56
N ARG A 343 13.92 -2.99 -27.01
CA ARG A 343 15.15 -2.58 -27.71
C ARG A 343 15.42 -3.37 -28.99
N VAL A 344 15.24 -4.70 -28.94
CA VAL A 344 15.44 -5.57 -30.12
C VAL A 344 14.43 -5.22 -31.21
N ARG A 345 13.14 -5.12 -30.87
CA ARG A 345 12.09 -4.80 -31.84
C ARG A 345 12.24 -3.39 -32.44
N GLY A 346 12.66 -2.42 -31.64
CA GLY A 346 12.97 -1.07 -32.13
C GLY A 346 14.09 -1.07 -33.17
N ARG A 347 15.20 -1.76 -32.90
CA ARG A 347 16.30 -1.91 -33.86
C ARG A 347 15.86 -2.58 -35.17
N VAL A 348 15.07 -3.66 -35.09
CA VAL A 348 14.55 -4.34 -36.29
C VAL A 348 13.62 -3.43 -37.09
N ALA A 349 12.74 -2.68 -36.43
CA ALA A 349 11.85 -1.74 -37.09
C ALA A 349 12.64 -0.64 -37.82
N ARG A 350 13.66 -0.07 -37.18
CA ARG A 350 14.55 0.93 -37.78
C ARG A 350 15.28 0.40 -39.01
N LEU A 351 15.87 -0.80 -38.92
CA LEU A 351 16.55 -1.43 -40.05
C LEU A 351 15.59 -1.64 -41.24
N ARG A 352 14.37 -2.11 -40.99
CA ARG A 352 13.36 -2.27 -42.06
C ARG A 352 13.01 -0.96 -42.76
N THR A 353 12.98 0.16 -42.05
CA THR A 353 12.73 1.48 -42.65
C THR A 353 13.92 1.96 -43.49
N VAL A 354 15.16 1.66 -43.05
CA VAL A 354 16.38 2.00 -43.78
C VAL A 354 16.50 1.22 -45.08
N PHE A 355 16.18 -0.08 -45.08
CA PHE A 355 16.24 -0.95 -46.27
C PHE A 355 15.01 -0.85 -47.19
N ARG A 356 14.00 -0.05 -46.84
CA ARG A 356 12.83 0.25 -47.69
C ARG A 356 12.92 1.61 -48.40
N ARG A 357 13.94 2.40 -48.09
CA ARG A 357 14.35 3.60 -48.83
C ARG A 357 15.51 3.23 -49.75
#